data_AF-A0A963QAY1-F1
#
_entry.id   AF-A0A963QAY1-F1
#
_cell.length_a   1.000
_cell.length_b   1.000
_cell.length_c   1.000
_cell.angle_alpha   90.00
_cell.angle_beta   90.00
_cell.angle_gamma   90.00
#
_symmetry.space_group_name_H-M   'P 1'
#
loop_
_entity.id
_entity.type
_entity.pdbx_description
1 polymer ?
#
loop_
_entity_poly.entity_id
_entity_poly.type
_entity_poly.pdbx_seq_one_letter_code
_entity_poly.pdbx_strand_id
1 'polypeptide(L)'
;MTYCVAIKLNAGLVFLSDSRTNAGLDQISTFRKIIVYERSDDRFIVLLTAGNLSISQSVREILQIERLKEDGDAEPLTIWNATSMFDVARVLGAAIRRVHQRDGESL
;
A
#
# COMPACT_ATOMS: atom_id res chain seq x y z
N MET A 1 -5.84 -4.15 -17.62
CA MET A 1 -4.94 -3.01 -17.90
C MET A 1 -5.03 -2.11 -16.68
N THR A 2 -3.91 -1.87 -16.01
CA THR A 2 -3.90 -1.18 -14.71
C THR A 2 -3.05 0.07 -14.81
N TYR A 3 -3.63 1.22 -14.48
CA TYR A 3 -2.96 2.51 -14.51
C TYR A 3 -3.38 3.37 -13.31
N CYS A 4 -2.37 3.84 -12.59
CA CYS A 4 -2.51 4.75 -11.46
C CYS A 4 -1.55 5.93 -11.65
N VAL A 5 -1.97 7.11 -11.22
CA VAL A 5 -1.14 8.33 -11.23
C VAL A 5 -1.34 9.10 -9.94
N ALA A 6 -0.23 9.59 -9.39
CA ALA A 6 -0.20 10.53 -8.27
C ALA A 6 0.64 11.74 -8.66
N ILE A 7 0.16 12.94 -8.38
CA ILE A 7 0.82 14.20 -8.72
C ILE A 7 0.99 15.02 -7.45
N LYS A 8 2.22 15.48 -7.21
CA LYS A 8 2.56 16.45 -6.17
C LYS A 8 2.66 17.85 -6.77
N LEU A 9 1.89 18.77 -6.20
CA LEU A 9 1.86 20.18 -6.55
C LEU A 9 2.19 21.02 -5.30
N ASN A 10 2.52 22.29 -5.51
CA ASN A 10 2.66 23.23 -4.40
C ASN A 10 1.33 23.44 -3.64
N ALA A 11 0.19 23.32 -4.35
CA ALA A 11 -1.15 23.47 -3.79
C ALA A 11 -1.68 22.20 -3.09
N GLY A 12 -1.04 21.03 -3.29
CA GLY A 12 -1.53 19.77 -2.73
C GLY A 12 -1.21 18.55 -3.58
N LEU A 13 -2.03 17.50 -3.43
CA LEU A 13 -1.84 16.20 -4.06
C LEU A 13 -3.07 15.82 -4.89
N VAL A 14 -2.84 15.16 -6.03
CA VAL A 14 -3.90 14.62 -6.89
C VAL A 14 -3.64 13.13 -7.11
N PHE A 15 -4.65 12.29 -6.95
CA PHE A 15 -4.56 10.84 -7.12
C PHE A 15 -5.66 10.35 -8.06
N LEU A 16 -5.30 9.53 -9.05
CA LEU A 16 -6.25 8.85 -9.93
C LEU A 16 -5.84 7.39 -10.13
N SER A 17 -6.83 6.51 -10.24
CA SER A 17 -6.65 5.14 -10.70
C SER A 17 -7.80 4.73 -11.60
N ASP A 18 -7.50 3.85 -12.56
CA ASP A 18 -8.55 3.06 -13.20
C ASP A 18 -9.03 1.94 -12.24
N SER A 19 -9.89 1.04 -12.73
CA SER A 19 -10.43 -0.08 -11.95
C SER A 19 -10.43 -1.43 -12.68
N ARG A 20 -10.04 -1.48 -13.96
CA ARG A 20 -10.01 -2.72 -14.74
C ARG A 20 -8.84 -3.59 -14.30
N THR A 21 -9.10 -4.79 -13.83
CA THR A 21 -8.07 -5.68 -13.30
C THR A 21 -8.17 -7.06 -13.91
N ASN A 22 -7.02 -7.66 -14.24
CA ASN A 22 -6.94 -9.08 -14.58
C ASN A 22 -6.83 -9.87 -13.26
N ALA A 23 -7.82 -10.71 -12.98
CA ALA A 23 -7.89 -11.56 -11.79
C ALA A 23 -7.59 -13.04 -12.09
N GLY A 24 -7.31 -13.38 -13.35
CA GLY A 24 -7.11 -14.75 -13.82
C GLY A 24 -7.38 -14.89 -15.31
N LEU A 25 -7.14 -16.09 -15.85
CA LEU A 25 -7.47 -16.39 -17.25
C LEU A 25 -8.96 -16.12 -17.50
N ASP A 26 -9.25 -15.26 -18.48
CA ASP A 26 -10.60 -14.81 -18.85
C ASP A 26 -11.42 -14.16 -17.72
N GLN A 27 -10.74 -13.66 -16.67
CA GLN A 27 -11.37 -12.97 -15.55
C GLN A 27 -10.90 -11.52 -15.48
N ILE A 28 -11.57 -10.65 -16.25
CA ILE A 28 -11.36 -9.20 -16.19
C ILE A 28 -12.54 -8.56 -15.46
N SER A 29 -12.25 -7.96 -14.31
CA SER A 29 -13.26 -7.42 -13.39
C SER A 29 -12.88 -6.04 -12.88
N THR A 30 -13.81 -5.42 -12.16
CA THR A 30 -13.65 -4.09 -11.56
C THR A 30 -13.19 -4.22 -10.11
N PHE A 31 -11.99 -3.72 -9.81
CA PHE A 31 -11.48 -3.64 -8.44
C PHE A 31 -10.95 -2.24 -8.13
N ARG A 32 -11.17 -1.78 -6.89
CA ARG A 32 -10.67 -0.50 -6.41
C ARG A 32 -9.15 -0.58 -6.21
N LYS A 33 -8.42 0.41 -6.75
CA LYS A 33 -6.96 0.52 -6.67
C LYS A 33 -6.47 1.70 -5.83
N ILE A 34 -7.38 2.49 -5.25
CA ILE A 34 -7.10 3.58 -4.31
C ILE A 34 -7.57 3.17 -2.92
N ILE A 35 -6.69 3.32 -1.93
CA ILE A 35 -6.98 3.13 -0.52
C ILE A 35 -6.55 4.39 0.22
N VAL A 36 -7.40 4.88 1.11
CA VAL A 36 -7.13 6.04 1.96
C VAL A 36 -6.96 5.54 3.40
N TYR A 37 -5.84 5.90 4.01
CA TYR A 37 -5.57 5.73 5.43
C TYR A 37 -5.58 7.12 6.06
N GLU A 38 -6.65 7.41 6.80
CA GLU A 38 -6.88 8.73 7.39
C GLU A 38 -7.05 8.60 8.90
N ARG A 39 -6.41 9.54 9.62
CA ARG A 39 -6.80 9.92 10.97
C ARG A 39 -6.97 11.43 10.96
N SER A 40 -8.20 11.88 11.17
CA SER A 40 -8.55 13.31 11.18
C SER A 40 -7.58 14.09 12.07
N ASP A 41 -7.14 15.24 11.56
CA ASP A 41 -6.19 16.16 12.20
C ASP A 41 -4.78 15.60 12.49
N ASP A 42 -4.46 14.36 12.07
CA ASP A 42 -3.14 13.73 12.24
C ASP A 42 -2.50 13.39 10.89
N ARG A 43 -3.15 12.54 10.07
CA ARG A 43 -2.54 12.03 8.84
C ARG A 43 -3.56 11.69 7.75
N PHE A 44 -3.15 11.89 6.50
CA PHE A 44 -3.87 11.49 5.30
C PHE A 44 -2.89 10.82 4.32
N ILE A 45 -3.02 9.51 4.13
CA ILE A 45 -2.11 8.71 3.30
C ILE A 45 -2.94 8.00 2.22
N VAL A 46 -2.48 8.04 0.98
CA VAL A 46 -3.13 7.36 -0.15
C VAL A 46 -2.21 6.30 -0.73
N LEU A 47 -2.72 5.07 -0.82
CA LEU A 47 -2.07 3.94 -1.48
C LEU A 47 -2.74 3.67 -2.82
N LEU A 48 -1.94 3.65 -3.89
CA LEU A 48 -2.35 3.25 -5.23
C LEU A 48 -1.75 1.87 -5.56
N THR A 49 -2.53 0.95 -6.15
CA THR A 49 -2.07 -0.42 -6.43
C THR A 49 -2.02 -0.75 -7.92
N ALA A 50 -0.99 -1.50 -8.31
CA ALA A 50 -0.82 -2.07 -9.65
C ALA A 50 -0.12 -3.43 -9.57
N GLY A 51 -0.19 -4.21 -10.65
CA GLY A 51 0.39 -5.56 -10.72
C GLY A 51 -0.58 -6.66 -10.35
N ASN A 52 -0.07 -7.73 -9.72
CA ASN A 52 -0.84 -8.91 -9.36
C ASN A 52 -1.89 -8.57 -8.27
N LEU A 53 -3.16 -8.90 -8.54
CA LEU A 53 -4.27 -8.57 -7.67
C LEU A 53 -4.13 -9.21 -6.28
N SER A 54 -3.79 -10.50 -6.22
CA SER A 54 -3.63 -11.25 -4.97
C SER A 54 -2.53 -10.66 -4.08
N ILE A 55 -1.38 -10.33 -4.69
CA ILE A 55 -0.27 -9.68 -3.99
C ILE A 55 -0.70 -8.32 -3.45
N SER A 56 -1.31 -7.48 -4.29
CA SER A 56 -1.72 -6.13 -3.87
C SER A 56 -2.76 -6.13 -2.74
N GLN A 57 -3.70 -7.08 -2.75
CA GLN A 57 -4.68 -7.26 -1.69
C GLN A 57 -4.02 -7.75 -0.39
N SER A 58 -3.12 -8.73 -0.49
CA SER A 58 -2.36 -9.22 0.66
C SER A 58 -1.51 -8.13 1.30
N VAL A 59 -0.84 -7.29 0.48
CA VAL A 59 -0.05 -6.16 0.99
C VAL A 59 -0.93 -5.16 1.73
N ARG A 60 -2.12 -4.85 1.19
CA ARG A 60 -3.08 -3.95 1.87
C ARG A 60 -3.45 -4.45 3.26
N GLU A 61 -3.75 -5.73 3.40
CA GLU A 61 -4.14 -6.33 4.67
C GLU A 61 -2.96 -6.38 5.65
N ILE A 62 -1.78 -6.83 5.19
CA ILE A 62 -0.59 -6.89 6.03
C ILE A 62 -0.16 -5.50 6.51
N LEU A 63 -0.24 -4.47 5.66
CA LEU A 63 0.15 -3.11 6.01
C LEU A 63 -0.57 -2.57 7.26
N GLN A 64 -1.81 -2.99 7.52
CA GLN A 64 -2.57 -2.53 8.69
C GLN A 64 -2.02 -3.07 10.01
N ILE A 65 -1.35 -4.22 9.97
CA ILE A 65 -0.82 -4.92 11.15
C ILE A 65 0.71 -4.99 11.18
N GLU A 66 1.38 -4.54 10.13
CA GLU A 66 2.84 -4.60 9.99
C GLU A 66 3.50 -3.71 11.04
N ARG A 67 4.52 -4.28 11.70
CA ARG A 67 5.26 -3.64 12.79
C ARG A 67 6.74 -3.79 12.52
N LEU A 68 7.38 -2.68 12.16
CA LEU A 68 8.82 -2.61 12.01
C LEU A 68 9.47 -2.33 13.37
N LYS A 69 10.17 -3.32 13.90
CA LYS A 69 11.03 -3.11 15.07
C LYS A 69 12.27 -2.34 14.64
N GLU A 70 12.55 -1.25 15.33
CA GLU A 70 13.84 -0.57 15.28
C GLU A 70 14.70 -1.05 16.45
N ASP A 71 16.00 -0.79 16.38
CA ASP A 71 16.93 -1.21 17.42
C ASP A 71 16.61 -0.50 18.74
N GLY A 72 16.52 -1.27 19.84
CA GLY A 72 16.20 -0.77 21.19
C GLY A 72 14.77 -1.08 21.65
N ASP A 73 14.34 -0.40 22.73
CA ASP A 73 13.03 -0.58 23.39
C ASP A 73 11.94 0.36 22.85
N ALA A 74 12.15 0.97 21.67
CA ALA A 74 11.14 1.85 21.07
C ALA A 74 9.90 1.08 20.61
N GLU A 75 8.74 1.74 20.67
CA GLU A 75 7.50 1.21 20.11
C GLU A 75 7.68 0.90 18.61
N PRO A 76 7.22 -0.27 18.11
CA PRO A 76 7.38 -0.62 16.71
C PRO A 76 6.74 0.39 15.77
N LEU A 77 7.44 0.69 14.67
CA LEU A 77 6.98 1.57 13.63
C LEU A 77 5.85 0.91 12.80
N THR A 78 4.77 1.65 12.63
CA THR A 78 3.54 1.27 11.90
C THR A 78 3.11 2.44 11.02
N ILE A 79 2.17 2.21 10.11
CA ILE A 79 1.57 3.29 9.32
C ILE A 79 0.88 4.36 10.19
N TRP A 80 0.49 4.01 11.42
CA TRP A 80 -0.29 4.86 12.34
C TRP A 80 0.53 5.67 13.35
N ASN A 81 1.80 5.35 13.54
CA ASN A 81 2.73 6.11 14.38
C ASN A 81 3.98 6.60 13.62
N ALA A 82 4.11 6.28 12.33
CA ALA A 82 5.14 6.84 11.46
C ALA A 82 5.14 8.37 11.55
N THR A 83 6.34 8.95 11.67
CA THR A 83 6.58 10.39 11.83
C THR A 83 6.91 11.08 10.51
N SER A 84 7.16 10.30 9.44
CA SER A 84 7.45 10.80 8.11
C SER A 84 6.82 9.90 7.02
N MET A 85 6.62 10.46 5.82
CA MET A 85 6.21 9.64 4.65
C MET A 85 7.29 8.64 4.22
N PHE A 86 8.55 8.87 4.60
CA PHE A 86 9.62 7.90 4.40
C PHE A 86 9.41 6.67 5.30
N ASP A 87 9.03 6.87 6.56
CA ASP A 87 8.71 5.78 7.47
C ASP A 87 7.47 5.01 7.03
N VAL A 88 6.45 5.70 6.53
CA VAL A 88 5.30 5.05 5.88
C VAL A 88 5.76 4.14 4.72
N ALA A 89 6.69 4.62 3.88
CA ALA A 89 7.24 3.82 2.79
C ALA A 89 8.08 2.62 3.29
N ARG A 90 8.79 2.75 4.41
CA ARG A 90 9.52 1.65 5.04
C ARG A 90 8.56 0.54 5.50
N VAL A 91 7.49 0.91 6.21
CA VAL A 91 6.47 -0.03 6.69
C VAL A 91 5.79 -0.73 5.50
N LEU A 92 5.42 0.04 4.47
CA LEU A 92 4.88 -0.53 3.22
C LEU A 92 5.85 -1.51 2.55
N GLY A 93 7.14 -1.14 2.45
CA GLY A 93 8.16 -2.01 1.89
C GLY A 93 8.35 -3.31 2.67
N ALA A 94 8.19 -3.27 4.00
CA ALA A 94 8.22 -4.46 4.85
C ALA A 94 7.03 -5.39 4.55
N ALA A 95 5.82 -4.83 4.46
CA ALA A 95 4.63 -5.58 4.08
C ALA A 95 4.77 -6.23 2.69
N ILE A 96 5.30 -5.50 1.70
CA ILE A 96 5.57 -6.04 0.35
C ILE A 96 6.53 -7.23 0.41
N ARG A 97 7.67 -7.09 1.09
CA ARG A 97 8.67 -8.18 1.21
C ARG A 97 8.10 -9.39 1.93
N ARG A 98 7.28 -9.18 2.96
CA ARG A 98 6.62 -10.26 3.70
C ARG A 98 5.64 -11.05 2.82
N VAL A 99 4.82 -10.37 2.02
CA VAL A 99 3.94 -11.04 1.04
C VAL A 99 4.77 -11.77 0.00
N HIS A 100 5.80 -11.14 -0.55
CA HIS A 100 6.65 -11.75 -1.56
C HIS A 100 7.37 -13.00 -1.05
N GLN A 101 7.84 -12.99 0.20
CA GLN A 101 8.45 -14.18 0.81
C GLN A 101 7.46 -15.34 0.97
N ARG A 102 6.17 -15.05 1.18
CA ARG A 102 5.13 -16.06 1.36
C ARG A 102 4.61 -16.61 0.02
N ASP A 103 4.34 -15.71 -0.92
CA ASP A 103 3.53 -16.02 -2.11
C ASP A 103 4.29 -15.80 -3.44
N GLY A 104 5.49 -15.21 -3.39
CA GLY A 104 6.20 -14.71 -4.57
C GLY A 104 6.71 -15.77 -5.54
N GLU A 105 7.04 -16.98 -5.08
CA GLU A 105 7.43 -18.08 -5.98
C GLU A 105 6.23 -18.71 -6.70
N SER A 106 5.02 -18.50 -6.20
CA SER A 106 3.79 -19.14 -6.71
C SER A 106 2.97 -18.24 -7.65
N LEU A 107 3.37 -16.99 -7.87
CA LEU A 107 2.60 -15.93 -8.55
C LEU A 107 3.45 -15.13 -9.53
#